data_AF-A0A962Q554-F1
#
_entry.id   AF-A0A962Q554-F1
#
_cell.length_a   1.000
_cell.length_b   1.000
_cell.length_c   1.000
_cell.angle_alpha   90.00
_cell.angle_beta   90.00
_cell.angle_gamma   90.00
#
_symmetry.space_group_name_H-M   'P 1'
#
loop_
_entity.id
_entity.type
_entity.pdbx_description
1 polymer ?
#
loop_
_entity_poly.entity_id
_entity_poly.type
_entity_poly.pdbx_seq_one_letter_code
_entity_poly.pdbx_strand_id
1 'polypeptide(L)'
;ISEDLGIKLENVTLDMLGTAKKVSITKDDTTVVDGAGAKKDIEARCAQIRRQIEETSSDYDKEKLQERLAKLAGGVAVLRVGGATEVEVKERKDRVDDALHATRAAVEEGIIAGGGTALLYATKALDKLEGDNDDQNVGINIIRRAIQAPIRQIAENAGAEGSVIVGKLLEQKDTNYGYDAQTGEFCDLVKAGIVDPVKVVRTALQDAA
;
A
#
# COMPACT_ATOMS: atom_id res chain seq x y z
N ILE A 1 19.26 -12.59 26.31
CA ILE A 1 20.25 -11.91 27.18
C ILE A 1 19.46 -10.92 28.03
N SER A 2 19.49 -11.06 29.35
CA SER A 2 18.71 -10.24 30.28
C SER A 2 19.45 -10.23 31.62
N GLU A 3 19.62 -9.04 32.19
CA GLU A 3 20.27 -8.87 33.49
C GLU A 3 19.47 -9.54 34.62
N ASP A 4 18.13 -9.58 34.50
CA ASP A 4 17.24 -10.23 35.46
C ASP A 4 17.40 -11.77 35.50
N LEU A 5 17.93 -12.36 34.43
CA LEU A 5 18.24 -13.78 34.33
C LEU A 5 19.71 -14.10 34.67
N GLY A 6 20.48 -13.11 35.13
CA GLY A 6 21.88 -13.26 35.56
C GLY A 6 22.90 -13.42 34.42
N ILE A 7 22.46 -13.28 33.16
CA ILE A 7 23.33 -13.41 31.98
C ILE A 7 23.77 -12.01 31.56
N LYS A 8 24.96 -11.61 32.01
CA LYS A 8 25.61 -10.37 31.60
C LYS A 8 26.15 -10.46 30.18
N LEU A 9 26.18 -9.31 29.47
CA LEU A 9 26.70 -9.20 28.11
C LEU A 9 28.16 -9.70 27.99
N GLU A 10 28.91 -9.58 29.07
CA GLU A 10 30.30 -10.03 29.22
C GLU A 10 30.48 -11.55 29.11
N ASN A 11 29.44 -12.34 29.42
CA ASN A 11 29.48 -13.80 29.47
C ASN A 11 28.76 -14.46 28.27
N VAL A 12 28.48 -13.71 27.20
CA VAL A 12 27.73 -14.20 26.04
C VAL A 12 28.62 -15.04 25.14
N THR A 13 28.19 -16.27 24.84
CA THR A 13 28.82 -17.13 23.82
C THR A 13 28.04 -17.11 22.52
N LEU A 14 28.66 -17.54 21.42
CA LEU A 14 28.02 -17.60 20.09
C LEU A 14 26.76 -18.47 20.08
N ASP A 15 26.70 -19.52 20.91
CA ASP A 15 25.54 -20.42 21.03
C ASP A 15 24.31 -19.74 21.65
N MET A 16 24.50 -18.60 22.33
CA MET A 16 23.41 -17.81 22.92
C MET A 16 22.82 -16.81 21.93
N LEU A 17 23.41 -16.67 20.74
CA LEU A 17 22.96 -15.76 19.69
C LEU A 17 22.10 -16.52 18.67
N GLY A 18 21.03 -15.89 18.21
CA GLY A 18 20.24 -16.40 17.09
C GLY A 18 20.97 -16.21 15.76
N THR A 19 20.72 -17.11 14.81
CA THR A 19 21.22 -16.99 13.44
C THR A 19 20.07 -16.78 12.45
N ALA A 20 20.32 -15.97 11.43
CA ALA A 20 19.38 -15.72 10.34
C ALA A 20 20.15 -15.56 9.03
N LYS A 21 19.52 -15.95 7.92
CA LYS A 21 20.16 -15.92 6.60
C LYS A 21 20.23 -14.51 6.01
N LYS A 22 19.19 -13.70 6.23
CA LYS A 22 19.13 -12.32 5.73
C LYS A 22 18.35 -11.44 6.69
N VAL A 23 18.89 -10.27 6.97
CA VAL A 23 18.23 -9.21 7.75
C VAL A 23 18.16 -7.96 6.87
N SER A 24 16.98 -7.38 6.76
CA SER A 24 16.73 -6.15 5.99
C SER A 24 16.15 -5.11 6.94
N ILE A 25 16.79 -3.94 7.00
CA ILE A 25 16.41 -2.84 7.90
C ILE A 25 16.06 -1.64 7.03
N THR A 26 14.89 -1.06 7.28
CA THR A 26 14.42 0.20 6.70
C THR A 26 14.26 1.24 7.81
N LYS A 27 13.81 2.46 7.48
CA LYS A 27 13.61 3.53 8.46
C LYS A 27 12.62 3.12 9.57
N ASP A 28 11.56 2.40 9.20
CA ASP A 28 10.44 2.10 10.08
C ASP A 28 10.36 0.61 10.47
N ASP A 29 10.89 -0.29 9.63
CA ASP A 29 10.74 -1.73 9.79
C ASP A 29 12.07 -2.51 9.75
N THR A 30 12.14 -3.58 10.55
CA THR A 30 13.20 -4.61 10.50
C THR A 30 12.60 -5.96 10.16
N THR A 31 13.09 -6.58 9.08
CA THR A 31 12.64 -7.90 8.60
C THR A 31 13.78 -8.91 8.71
N VAL A 32 13.52 -10.05 9.36
CA VAL A 32 14.45 -11.18 9.50
C VAL A 32 13.92 -12.36 8.68
N VAL A 33 14.74 -12.89 7.78
CA VAL A 33 14.36 -13.95 6.83
C VAL A 33 15.22 -15.19 7.08
N ASP A 34 14.57 -16.38 7.06
CA ASP A 34 15.19 -17.69 7.30
C ASP A 34 16.02 -17.69 8.59
N GLY A 35 15.36 -17.47 9.74
CA GLY A 35 15.96 -17.68 11.06
C GLY A 35 16.16 -19.18 11.33
N ALA A 36 17.27 -19.56 11.98
CA ALA A 36 17.58 -20.97 12.29
C ALA A 36 16.79 -21.56 13.46
N GLY A 37 15.67 -20.94 13.84
CA GLY A 37 14.79 -21.46 14.90
C GLY A 37 14.12 -22.77 14.47
N ALA A 38 13.96 -23.71 15.40
CA ALA A 38 13.25 -24.95 15.11
C ALA A 38 11.77 -24.66 14.83
N LYS A 39 11.23 -25.21 13.73
CA LYS A 39 9.82 -25.02 13.36
C LYS A 39 8.86 -25.40 14.49
N LYS A 40 9.20 -26.45 15.25
CA LYS A 40 8.42 -26.91 16.42
C LYS A 40 8.32 -25.83 17.50
N ASP A 41 9.39 -25.08 17.75
CA ASP A 41 9.39 -24.04 18.78
C ASP A 41 8.53 -22.84 18.35
N ILE A 42 8.55 -22.51 17.06
CA ILE A 42 7.70 -21.46 16.48
C ILE A 42 6.22 -21.88 16.57
N GLU A 43 5.89 -23.11 16.20
CA GLU A 43 4.53 -23.65 16.31
C GLU A 43 4.05 -23.70 17.77
N ALA A 44 4.90 -24.15 18.70
CA ALA A 44 4.60 -24.15 20.12
C ALA A 44 4.34 -22.73 20.64
N ARG A 45 5.12 -21.75 20.17
CA ARG A 45 4.91 -20.33 20.52
C ARG A 45 3.60 -19.79 19.94
N CYS A 46 3.26 -20.12 18.69
CA CYS A 46 1.98 -19.76 18.10
C CYS A 46 0.80 -20.34 18.90
N ALA A 47 0.89 -21.61 19.32
CA ALA A 47 -0.12 -22.24 20.16
C ALA A 47 -0.23 -21.59 21.54
N GLN A 48 0.88 -21.19 22.14
CA GLN A 48 0.89 -20.43 23.40
C GLN A 48 0.17 -19.09 23.25
N ILE A 49 0.48 -18.33 22.20
CA ILE A 49 -0.14 -17.01 21.95
C ILE A 49 -1.64 -17.15 21.69
N ARG A 50 -2.08 -18.20 20.97
CA ARG A 50 -3.52 -18.48 20.77
C ARG A 50 -4.27 -18.67 22.09
N ARG A 51 -3.70 -19.42 23.04
CA ARG A 51 -4.29 -19.58 24.38
C ARG A 51 -4.35 -18.26 25.14
N GLN A 52 -3.29 -17.45 25.07
CA GLN A 52 -3.27 -16.12 25.71
C GLN A 52 -4.33 -15.17 25.14
N ILE A 53 -4.65 -15.27 23.84
CA ILE A 53 -5.73 -14.50 23.19
C ILE A 53 -7.11 -14.90 23.74
N GLU A 54 -7.31 -16.19 24.03
CA GLU A 54 -8.57 -16.71 24.57
C GLU A 54 -8.76 -16.36 26.05
N GLU A 55 -7.66 -16.35 26.82
CA GLU A 55 -7.69 -16.07 28.25
C GLU A 55 -7.73 -14.58 28.60
N THR A 56 -7.26 -13.70 27.70
CA THR A 56 -7.23 -12.26 27.97
C THR A 56 -8.60 -11.62 27.78
N SER A 57 -9.00 -10.79 28.75
CA SER A 57 -10.21 -9.97 28.68
C SER A 57 -9.96 -8.55 28.19
N SER A 58 -8.69 -8.20 27.93
CA SER A 58 -8.25 -6.88 27.47
C SER A 58 -8.25 -6.84 25.95
N ASP A 59 -9.05 -5.96 25.36
CA ASP A 59 -9.12 -5.80 23.89
C ASP A 59 -7.77 -5.35 23.31
N TYR A 60 -7.03 -4.50 24.02
CA TYR A 60 -5.69 -4.05 23.64
C TYR A 60 -4.70 -5.23 23.57
N ASP A 61 -4.67 -6.08 24.60
CA ASP A 61 -3.76 -7.23 24.62
C ASP A 61 -4.14 -8.25 23.55
N LYS A 62 -5.45 -8.42 23.31
CA LYS A 62 -5.97 -9.30 22.27
C LYS A 62 -5.49 -8.86 20.89
N GLU A 63 -5.60 -7.57 20.58
CA GLU A 63 -5.10 -6.98 19.33
C GLU A 63 -3.59 -7.19 19.17
N LYS A 64 -2.80 -6.89 20.20
CA LYS A 64 -1.33 -7.05 20.15
C LYS A 64 -0.87 -8.50 20.04
N LEU A 65 -1.56 -9.42 20.71
CA LEU A 65 -1.29 -10.85 20.58
C LEU A 65 -1.68 -11.36 19.18
N GLN A 66 -2.76 -10.86 18.59
CA GLN A 66 -3.15 -11.18 17.21
C GLN A 66 -2.13 -10.67 16.19
N GLU A 67 -1.66 -9.43 16.31
CA GLU A 67 -0.58 -8.89 15.46
C GLU A 67 0.68 -9.77 15.53
N ARG A 68 1.07 -10.17 16.75
CA ARG A 68 2.25 -11.02 16.97
C ARG A 68 2.06 -12.41 16.39
N LEU A 69 0.88 -13.01 16.57
CA LEU A 69 0.54 -14.32 16.01
C LEU A 69 0.57 -14.28 14.49
N ALA A 70 0.02 -13.23 13.88
CA ALA A 70 0.04 -13.05 12.43
C ALA A 70 1.48 -12.97 11.90
N LYS A 71 2.38 -12.24 12.57
CA LYS A 71 3.79 -12.17 12.20
C LYS A 71 4.52 -13.51 12.33
N LEU A 72 4.19 -14.32 13.34
CA LEU A 72 4.82 -15.64 13.55
C LEU A 72 4.25 -16.74 12.64
N ALA A 73 2.94 -16.74 12.41
CA ALA A 73 2.26 -17.74 11.60
C ALA A 73 2.32 -17.45 10.09
N GLY A 74 2.31 -16.17 9.70
CA GLY A 74 2.36 -15.73 8.31
C GLY A 74 3.72 -15.96 7.63
N GLY A 75 4.78 -16.08 8.43
CA GLY A 75 6.14 -16.29 7.93
C GLY A 75 6.62 -15.15 7.00
N VAL A 76 7.69 -15.43 6.26
CA VAL A 76 8.22 -14.51 5.24
C VAL A 76 8.27 -15.23 3.91
N ALA A 77 7.57 -14.69 2.91
CA ALA A 77 7.66 -15.14 1.53
C ALA A 77 8.76 -14.38 0.78
N VAL A 78 9.57 -15.08 -0.01
CA VAL A 78 10.63 -14.48 -0.84
C VAL A 78 10.24 -14.60 -2.31
N LEU A 79 10.00 -13.46 -2.96
CA LEU A 79 9.78 -13.38 -4.40
C LEU A 79 11.12 -13.27 -5.12
N ARG A 80 11.39 -14.17 -6.07
CA ARG A 80 12.60 -14.15 -6.90
C ARG A 80 12.21 -13.69 -8.30
N VAL A 81 12.61 -12.47 -8.64
CA VAL A 81 12.36 -11.88 -9.97
C VAL A 81 13.52 -12.20 -10.90
N GLY A 82 13.23 -12.78 -12.06
CA GLY A 82 14.21 -13.14 -13.09
C GLY A 82 14.05 -12.34 -14.38
N GLY A 83 15.07 -12.38 -15.22
CA GLY A 83 15.15 -11.67 -16.50
C GLY A 83 16.35 -12.15 -17.32
N ALA A 84 16.35 -11.89 -18.61
CA ALA A 84 17.42 -12.30 -19.52
C ALA A 84 18.66 -11.38 -19.43
N THR A 85 18.46 -10.14 -18.99
CA THR A 85 19.54 -9.15 -18.79
C THR A 85 19.44 -8.50 -17.40
N GLU A 86 20.54 -7.95 -16.91
CA GLU A 86 20.57 -7.25 -15.62
C GLU A 86 19.60 -6.06 -15.59
N VAL A 87 19.49 -5.33 -16.70
CA VAL A 87 18.58 -4.19 -16.83
C VAL A 87 17.12 -4.64 -16.72
N GLU A 88 16.76 -5.74 -17.38
CA GLU A 88 15.41 -6.30 -17.31
C GLU A 88 15.08 -6.83 -15.91
N VAL A 89 16.03 -7.48 -15.23
CA VAL A 89 15.84 -7.93 -13.84
C VAL A 89 15.56 -6.73 -12.93
N LYS A 90 16.31 -5.64 -13.09
CA LYS A 90 16.14 -4.44 -12.28
C LYS A 90 14.77 -3.79 -12.51
N GLU A 91 14.40 -3.58 -13.77
CA GLU A 91 13.10 -2.98 -14.13
C GLU A 91 11.93 -3.85 -13.66
N ARG A 92 12.00 -5.18 -13.84
CA ARG A 92 10.95 -6.09 -13.35
C ARG A 92 10.89 -6.11 -11.84
N LYS A 93 12.03 -6.03 -11.17
CA LYS A 93 12.08 -5.99 -9.71
C LYS A 93 11.38 -4.73 -9.20
N ASP A 94 11.71 -3.56 -9.76
CA ASP A 94 11.09 -2.30 -9.38
C ASP A 94 9.56 -2.36 -9.59
N ARG A 95 9.09 -2.90 -10.72
CA ARG A 95 7.64 -3.13 -10.96
C ARG A 95 6.98 -4.08 -9.96
N VAL A 96 7.67 -5.14 -9.55
CA VAL A 96 7.16 -6.12 -8.58
C VAL A 96 7.11 -5.50 -7.18
N ASP A 97 8.12 -4.71 -6.82
CA ASP A 97 8.16 -3.98 -5.54
C ASP A 97 6.99 -2.97 -5.49
N ASP A 98 6.76 -2.20 -6.56
CA ASP A 98 5.62 -1.29 -6.67
C ASP A 98 4.27 -2.02 -6.55
N ALA A 99 4.10 -3.14 -7.27
CA ALA A 99 2.87 -3.94 -7.20
C ALA A 99 2.64 -4.53 -5.80
N LEU A 100 3.69 -4.95 -5.09
CA LEU A 100 3.61 -5.44 -3.72
C LEU A 100 3.14 -4.34 -2.77
N HIS A 101 3.67 -3.13 -2.90
CA HIS A 101 3.26 -1.99 -2.08
C HIS A 101 1.82 -1.56 -2.39
N ALA A 102 1.42 -1.53 -3.67
CA ALA A 102 0.06 -1.21 -4.08
C ALA A 102 -0.97 -2.22 -3.54
N THR A 103 -0.68 -3.53 -3.65
CA THR A 103 -1.58 -4.57 -3.13
C THR A 103 -1.72 -4.53 -1.61
N ARG A 104 -0.65 -4.24 -0.87
CA ARG A 104 -0.72 -4.01 0.59
C ARG A 104 -1.58 -2.80 0.93
N ALA A 105 -1.36 -1.68 0.25
CA ALA A 105 -2.14 -0.46 0.42
C ALA A 105 -3.63 -0.68 0.11
N ALA A 106 -3.94 -1.48 -0.90
CA ALA A 106 -5.31 -1.83 -1.29
C ALA A 106 -6.01 -2.68 -0.23
N VAL A 107 -5.30 -3.60 0.42
CA VAL A 107 -5.85 -4.41 1.52
C VAL A 107 -6.12 -3.56 2.77
N GLU A 108 -5.30 -2.53 3.01
CA GLU A 108 -5.42 -1.67 4.20
C GLU A 108 -6.58 -0.66 4.10
N GLU A 109 -6.68 0.09 3.00
CA GLU A 109 -7.64 1.20 2.86
C GLU A 109 -8.68 0.99 1.73
N GLY A 110 -8.63 -0.16 1.06
CA GLY A 110 -9.51 -0.45 -0.06
C GLY A 110 -9.03 0.12 -1.39
N ILE A 111 -9.89 -0.03 -2.40
CA ILE A 111 -9.62 0.31 -3.80
C ILE A 111 -10.68 1.27 -4.33
N ILE A 112 -10.28 2.07 -5.33
CA ILE A 112 -11.12 2.99 -6.07
C ILE A 112 -10.88 2.85 -7.58
N ALA A 113 -11.77 3.39 -8.39
CA ALA A 113 -11.62 3.43 -9.84
C ALA A 113 -10.32 4.19 -10.22
N GLY A 114 -9.45 3.51 -10.95
CA GLY A 114 -8.11 4.01 -11.23
C GLY A 114 -8.02 4.99 -12.39
N GLY A 115 -6.80 5.16 -12.93
CA GLY A 115 -6.56 5.95 -14.15
C GLY A 115 -6.81 7.46 -13.97
N GLY A 116 -6.71 7.95 -12.72
CA GLY A 116 -7.02 9.35 -12.38
C GLY A 116 -8.52 9.67 -12.34
N THR A 117 -9.39 8.68 -12.57
CA THR A 117 -10.85 8.84 -12.59
C THR A 117 -11.40 9.23 -11.22
N ALA A 118 -10.90 8.63 -10.14
CA ALA A 118 -11.31 8.99 -8.79
C ALA A 118 -11.02 10.47 -8.45
N LEU A 119 -9.85 10.99 -8.83
CA LEU A 119 -9.49 12.40 -8.64
C LEU A 119 -10.36 13.32 -9.48
N LEU A 120 -10.67 12.91 -10.72
CA LEU A 120 -11.61 13.65 -11.56
C LEU A 120 -12.98 13.75 -10.90
N TYR A 121 -13.55 12.67 -10.39
CA TYR A 121 -14.86 12.72 -9.75
C TYR A 121 -14.86 13.46 -8.42
N ALA A 122 -13.73 13.52 -7.72
CA ALA A 122 -13.56 14.35 -6.53
C ALA A 122 -13.76 15.85 -6.82
N THR A 123 -13.57 16.31 -8.07
CA THR A 123 -13.87 17.71 -8.46
C THR A 123 -15.33 18.08 -8.19
N LYS A 124 -16.28 17.13 -8.34
CA LYS A 124 -17.72 17.37 -8.10
C LYS A 124 -18.02 17.67 -6.63
N ALA A 125 -17.20 17.17 -5.71
CA ALA A 125 -17.32 17.50 -4.29
C ALA A 125 -16.86 18.94 -4.02
N LEU A 126 -15.91 19.46 -4.79
CA LEU A 126 -15.42 20.84 -4.68
C LEU A 126 -16.41 21.88 -5.26
N ASP A 127 -17.37 21.48 -6.09
CA ASP A 127 -18.35 22.42 -6.66
C ASP A 127 -19.31 23.00 -5.61
N LYS A 128 -19.48 22.30 -4.48
CA LYS A 128 -20.32 22.73 -3.36
C LYS A 128 -19.52 23.41 -2.24
N LEU A 129 -18.21 23.55 -2.41
CA LEU A 129 -17.31 24.10 -1.40
C LEU A 129 -17.09 25.59 -1.68
N GLU A 130 -17.55 26.45 -0.77
CA GLU A 130 -17.23 27.87 -0.75
C GLU A 130 -16.25 28.13 0.40
N GLY A 131 -15.19 28.89 0.11
CA GLY A 131 -14.24 29.35 1.11
C GLY A 131 -14.75 30.57 1.85
N ASP A 132 -14.17 30.84 3.03
CA ASP A 132 -14.53 31.98 3.88
C ASP A 132 -14.14 33.34 3.26
N ASN A 133 -13.22 33.33 2.30
CA ASN A 133 -12.71 34.52 1.60
C ASN A 133 -12.29 34.20 0.16
N ASP A 134 -11.98 35.25 -0.60
CA ASP A 134 -11.59 35.12 -2.01
C ASP A 134 -10.30 34.30 -2.20
N ASP A 135 -9.34 34.39 -1.28
CA ASP A 135 -8.09 33.63 -1.34
C ASP A 135 -8.35 32.12 -1.23
N GLN A 136 -9.23 31.70 -0.32
CA GLN A 136 -9.64 30.30 -0.20
C GLN A 136 -10.40 29.84 -1.45
N ASN A 137 -11.28 30.67 -2.02
CA ASN A 137 -11.98 30.35 -3.26
C ASN A 137 -11.01 30.15 -4.43
N VAL A 138 -9.96 30.97 -4.53
CA VAL A 138 -8.87 30.80 -5.50
C VAL A 138 -8.12 29.48 -5.24
N GLY A 139 -7.80 29.15 -3.98
CA GLY A 139 -7.17 27.89 -3.61
C GLY A 139 -7.99 26.66 -4.03
N ILE A 140 -9.30 26.66 -3.75
CA ILE A 140 -10.22 25.59 -4.18
C ILE A 140 -10.21 25.45 -5.70
N ASN A 141 -10.21 26.56 -6.45
CA ASN A 141 -10.13 26.55 -7.91
C ASN A 141 -8.81 25.98 -8.44
N ILE A 142 -7.68 26.25 -7.77
CA ILE A 142 -6.38 25.68 -8.12
C ILE A 142 -6.40 24.16 -7.97
N ILE A 143 -6.86 23.65 -6.82
CA ILE A 143 -6.96 22.21 -6.58
C ILE A 143 -7.92 21.56 -7.58
N ARG A 144 -9.08 22.16 -7.84
CA ARG A 144 -10.06 21.66 -8.82
C ARG A 144 -9.45 21.47 -10.21
N ARG A 145 -8.54 22.35 -10.62
CA ARG A 145 -7.81 22.23 -11.89
C ARG A 145 -6.69 21.20 -11.82
N ALA A 146 -5.92 21.18 -10.73
CA ALA A 146 -4.77 20.30 -10.56
C ALA A 146 -5.15 18.81 -10.55
N ILE A 147 -6.23 18.44 -9.86
CA ILE A 147 -6.66 17.04 -9.75
C ILE A 147 -7.21 16.44 -11.06
N GLN A 148 -7.43 17.26 -12.09
CA GLN A 148 -7.77 16.79 -13.44
C GLN A 148 -6.53 16.49 -14.30
N ALA A 149 -5.34 16.93 -13.89
CA ALA A 149 -4.11 16.74 -14.66
C ALA A 149 -3.73 15.26 -14.85
N PRO A 150 -3.85 14.37 -13.84
CA PRO A 150 -3.44 12.97 -14.00
C PRO A 150 -4.17 12.24 -15.12
N ILE A 151 -5.50 12.35 -15.19
CA ILE A 151 -6.30 11.69 -16.22
C ILE A 151 -6.05 12.27 -17.62
N ARG A 152 -5.81 13.59 -17.72
CA ARG A 152 -5.44 14.22 -19.00
C ARG A 152 -4.09 13.72 -19.48
N GLN A 153 -3.11 13.66 -18.59
CA GLN A 153 -1.77 13.16 -18.91
C GLN A 153 -1.81 11.70 -19.38
N ILE A 154 -2.60 10.85 -18.71
CA ILE A 154 -2.77 9.44 -19.11
C ILE A 154 -3.42 9.35 -20.50
N ALA A 155 -4.48 10.12 -20.76
CA ALA A 155 -5.15 10.14 -22.06
C ALA A 155 -4.24 10.66 -23.18
N GLU A 156 -3.49 11.73 -22.93
CA GLU A 156 -2.53 12.31 -23.89
C GLU A 156 -1.38 11.34 -24.21
N ASN A 157 -0.86 10.64 -23.19
CA ASN A 157 0.15 9.60 -23.38
C ASN A 157 -0.37 8.42 -24.22
N ALA A 158 -1.68 8.17 -24.20
CA ALA A 158 -2.36 7.18 -25.04
C ALA A 158 -2.74 7.72 -26.43
N GLY A 159 -2.42 8.97 -26.75
CA GLY A 159 -2.74 9.61 -28.04
C GLY A 159 -4.18 10.09 -28.17
N ALA A 160 -4.94 10.12 -27.07
CA ALA A 160 -6.29 10.65 -27.02
C ALA A 160 -6.30 12.12 -26.53
N GLU A 161 -7.34 12.87 -26.87
CA GLU A 161 -7.49 14.26 -26.42
C GLU A 161 -8.05 14.31 -24.99
N GLY A 162 -7.19 14.59 -24.01
CA GLY A 162 -7.53 14.56 -22.59
C GLY A 162 -8.73 15.43 -22.20
N SER A 163 -8.91 16.59 -22.86
CA SER A 163 -10.06 17.47 -22.64
C SER A 163 -11.39 16.81 -23.01
N VAL A 164 -11.43 16.04 -24.11
CA VAL A 164 -12.62 15.33 -24.58
C VAL A 164 -12.94 14.17 -23.64
N ILE A 165 -11.92 13.43 -23.18
CA ILE A 165 -12.09 12.33 -22.23
C ILE A 165 -12.65 12.85 -20.90
N VAL A 166 -12.03 13.90 -20.35
CA VAL A 166 -12.49 14.53 -19.10
C VAL A 166 -13.92 15.05 -19.23
N GLY A 167 -14.26 15.73 -20.32
CA GLY A 167 -15.61 16.24 -20.56
C GLY A 167 -16.65 15.11 -20.55
N LYS A 168 -16.41 14.04 -21.31
CA LYS A 168 -17.29 12.87 -21.36
C LYS A 168 -17.48 12.19 -20.01
N LEU A 169 -16.43 12.10 -19.20
CA LEU A 169 -16.50 11.48 -17.87
C LEU A 169 -17.26 12.35 -16.88
N LEU A 170 -17.09 13.68 -16.93
CA LEU A 170 -17.81 14.59 -16.03
C LEU A 170 -19.34 14.53 -16.22
N GLU A 171 -19.80 14.23 -17.43
CA GLU A 171 -21.23 14.00 -17.74
C GLU A 171 -21.82 12.74 -17.09
N GLN A 172 -20.98 11.79 -16.69
CA GLN A 172 -21.41 10.53 -16.09
C GLN A 172 -21.70 10.66 -14.60
N LYS A 173 -22.65 9.86 -14.11
CA LYS A 173 -23.01 9.82 -12.68
C LYS A 173 -22.31 8.70 -11.92
N ASP A 174 -21.92 7.64 -12.61
CA ASP A 174 -21.25 6.49 -12.02
C ASP A 174 -19.76 6.80 -11.83
N THR A 175 -19.29 6.76 -10.59
CA THR A 175 -17.90 7.01 -10.23
C THR A 175 -16.95 5.88 -10.65
N ASN A 176 -17.49 4.71 -10.99
CA ASN A 176 -16.70 3.58 -11.51
C ASN A 176 -16.51 3.65 -13.02
N TYR A 177 -17.31 4.47 -13.72
CA TYR A 177 -17.17 4.64 -15.15
C TYR A 177 -15.97 5.52 -15.47
N GLY A 178 -15.07 5.02 -16.30
CA GLY A 178 -13.82 5.70 -16.63
C GLY A 178 -13.37 5.41 -18.04
N TYR A 179 -12.14 5.80 -18.34
CA TYR A 179 -11.50 5.61 -19.63
C TYR A 179 -10.34 4.62 -19.48
N ASP A 180 -10.44 3.48 -20.14
CA ASP A 180 -9.34 2.54 -20.28
C ASP A 180 -8.41 3.03 -21.40
N ALA A 181 -7.28 3.60 -21.00
CA ALA A 181 -6.29 4.15 -21.93
C ALA A 181 -5.53 3.07 -22.73
N GLN A 182 -5.59 1.81 -22.32
CA GLN A 182 -4.95 0.70 -23.04
C GLN A 182 -5.80 0.25 -24.23
N THR A 183 -7.12 0.20 -24.07
CA THR A 183 -8.07 -0.19 -25.13
C THR A 183 -8.65 1.01 -25.88
N GLY A 184 -8.63 2.19 -25.27
CA GLY A 184 -9.25 3.40 -25.81
C GLY A 184 -10.77 3.47 -25.59
N GLU A 185 -11.32 2.63 -24.71
CA GLU A 185 -12.75 2.49 -24.48
C GLU A 185 -13.19 3.08 -23.14
N PHE A 186 -14.46 3.47 -23.06
CA PHE A 186 -15.06 3.86 -21.79
C PHE A 186 -15.77 2.67 -21.17
N CYS A 187 -15.43 2.33 -19.93
CA CYS A 187 -15.94 1.14 -19.25
C CYS A 187 -16.02 1.33 -17.73
N ASP A 188 -16.61 0.36 -17.05
CA ASP A 188 -16.54 0.24 -15.59
C ASP A 188 -15.13 -0.23 -15.23
N LEU A 189 -14.31 0.68 -14.70
CA LEU A 189 -12.90 0.44 -14.41
C LEU A 189 -12.69 -0.63 -13.34
N VAL A 190 -13.60 -0.70 -12.35
CA VAL A 190 -13.51 -1.69 -11.28
C VAL A 190 -13.75 -3.09 -11.84
N LYS A 191 -14.74 -3.25 -12.73
CA LYS A 191 -14.99 -4.52 -13.43
C LYS A 191 -13.88 -4.86 -14.43
N ALA A 192 -13.28 -3.87 -15.06
CA ALA A 192 -12.13 -4.04 -15.95
C ALA A 192 -10.83 -4.36 -15.21
N GLY A 193 -10.80 -4.22 -13.88
CA GLY A 193 -9.60 -4.44 -13.05
C GLY A 193 -8.62 -3.27 -13.00
N ILE A 194 -9.03 -2.09 -13.49
CA ILE A 194 -8.26 -0.85 -13.46
C ILE A 194 -8.59 -0.12 -12.16
N VAL A 195 -7.86 -0.50 -11.11
CA VAL A 195 -8.11 -0.04 -9.74
C VAL A 195 -6.85 0.53 -9.11
N ASP A 196 -7.01 1.61 -8.36
CA ASP A 196 -5.94 2.23 -7.60
C ASP A 196 -6.20 2.10 -6.09
N PRO A 197 -5.17 1.87 -5.26
CA PRO A 197 -5.32 1.86 -3.81
C PRO A 197 -5.66 3.25 -3.27
N VAL A 198 -6.66 3.34 -2.38
CA VAL A 198 -7.09 4.62 -1.78
C VAL A 198 -5.93 5.33 -1.07
N LYS A 199 -5.15 4.56 -0.30
CA LYS A 199 -4.00 5.07 0.44
C LYS A 199 -3.00 5.79 -0.46
N VAL A 200 -2.68 5.20 -1.62
CA VAL A 200 -1.70 5.77 -2.55
C VAL A 200 -2.20 7.09 -3.13
N VAL A 201 -3.46 7.12 -3.59
CA VAL A 201 -4.04 8.34 -4.19
C VAL A 201 -4.17 9.46 -3.14
N ARG A 202 -4.58 9.13 -1.92
CA ARG A 202 -4.71 10.09 -0.82
C ARG A 202 -3.35 10.66 -0.41
N THR A 203 -2.37 9.81 -0.14
CA THR A 203 -1.04 10.25 0.29
C THR A 203 -0.36 11.06 -0.80
N ALA A 204 -0.44 10.63 -2.07
CA ALA A 204 0.13 11.39 -3.18
C ALA A 204 -0.48 12.80 -3.32
N LEU A 205 -1.79 12.95 -3.13
CA LEU A 205 -2.44 14.26 -3.17
C LEU A 205 -2.07 15.13 -1.96
N GLN A 206 -2.04 14.54 -0.76
CA GLN A 206 -1.73 15.26 0.48
C GLN A 206 -0.27 15.74 0.54
N ASP A 207 0.67 14.95 0.04
CA ASP A 207 2.09 15.32 0.03
C ASP A 207 2.41 16.37 -1.04
N ALA A 208 1.60 16.46 -2.10
CA ALA A 208 1.78 17.40 -3.20
C ALA A 208 1.07 18.76 -3.00
N ALA A 209 0.07 18.83 -2.12
CA ALA A 209 -0.77 20.00 -1.86
C ALA A 209 -0.24 20.85 -0.70
#